data_AF-B6ITY8-F1
#
_entry.id   AF-B6ITY8-F1
#
_cell.length_a   1.000
_cell.length_b   1.000
_cell.length_c   1.000
_cell.angle_alpha   90.00
_cell.angle_beta   90.00
_cell.angle_gamma   90.00
#
_symmetry.space_group_name_H-M   'P 1'
#
loop_
_entity.id
_entity.type
_entity.pdbx_description
1 polymer ?
#
loop_
_entity_poly.entity_id
_entity_poly.type
_entity_poly.pdbx_seq_one_letter_code
_entity_poly.pdbx_strand_id
1 'polypeptide(L)'
;MMRRLRPVLVALALLPAGCAPVPETVHDRAPPPDARGRACAAACGTEAAACADTCREERFRCELARDRWAQDRYQEHVERQRALGQEVQRSPYDFEAPFRCDRTRCQDACTAALDACWTGCGGTVTERPR
;
A
#
# COMPACT_ATOMS: atom_id res chain seq x y z
N MET A 1 -8.68 49.31 48.54
CA MET A 1 -7.57 48.37 48.88
C MET A 1 -7.36 47.41 47.72
N MET A 2 -6.26 47.59 46.97
CA MET A 2 -5.81 46.68 45.93
C MET A 2 -5.24 45.41 46.58
N ARG A 3 -5.59 44.21 46.08
CA ARG A 3 -4.74 43.02 46.28
C ARG A 3 -5.00 41.91 45.25
N ARG A 4 -4.27 42.05 44.14
CA ARG A 4 -3.57 41.03 43.34
C ARG A 4 -4.24 39.65 43.20
N LEU A 5 -4.96 39.45 42.10
CA LEU A 5 -5.21 38.13 41.53
C LEU A 5 -4.05 37.79 40.57
N ARG A 6 -3.30 36.73 40.89
CA ARG A 6 -2.21 36.19 40.06
C ARG A 6 -2.83 35.41 38.88
N PRO A 7 -2.45 35.67 37.62
CA PRO A 7 -2.85 34.80 36.52
C PRO A 7 -2.00 33.53 36.57
N VAL A 8 -2.66 32.39 36.78
CA VAL A 8 -2.05 31.07 36.66
C VAL A 8 -1.91 30.78 35.16
N LEU A 9 -0.68 30.87 34.67
CA LEU A 9 -0.26 30.40 33.34
C LEU A 9 -0.38 28.87 33.32
N VAL A 10 -1.52 28.36 32.86
CA VAL A 10 -1.66 26.95 32.46
C VAL A 10 -1.11 26.85 31.04
N ALA A 11 0.18 26.57 30.93
CA ALA A 11 0.81 26.18 29.68
C ALA A 11 0.29 24.77 29.31
N LEU A 12 -0.77 24.73 28.49
CA LEU A 12 -1.27 23.52 27.88
C LEU A 12 -0.22 23.03 26.87
N ALA A 13 0.57 22.01 27.26
CA ALA A 13 1.50 21.35 26.38
C ALA A 13 0.72 20.58 25.30
N LEU A 14 0.51 21.22 24.14
CA LEU A 14 0.14 20.52 22.92
C LEU A 14 1.33 19.63 22.51
N LEU A 15 1.22 18.33 22.79
CA LEU A 15 2.08 17.33 22.15
C LEU A 15 1.55 17.13 20.72
N PRO A 16 2.30 17.48 19.66
CA PRO A 16 1.93 17.05 18.33
C PRO A 16 2.05 15.53 18.29
N ALA A 17 0.95 14.85 18.01
CA ALA A 17 0.96 13.45 17.59
C ALA A 17 1.71 13.40 16.24
N GLY A 18 3.03 13.26 16.31
CA GLY A 18 3.88 13.08 15.16
C GLY A 18 3.50 11.77 14.46
N CYS A 19 3.07 11.87 13.21
CA CYS A 19 3.08 10.74 12.30
C CYS A 19 4.54 10.30 12.15
N ALA A 20 4.96 9.29 12.91
CA ALA A 20 6.27 8.69 12.70
C ALA A 20 6.24 7.99 11.33
N PRO A 21 7.23 8.23 10.44
CA PRO A 21 7.35 7.46 9.22
C PRO A 21 7.49 5.99 9.60
N VAL A 22 6.66 5.14 9.01
CA VAL A 22 6.83 3.69 9.12
C VAL A 22 8.18 3.37 8.51
N PRO A 23 9.12 2.73 9.24
CA PRO A 23 10.41 2.37 8.68
C PRO A 23 10.16 1.40 7.53
N GLU A 24 10.44 1.83 6.29
CA GLU A 24 10.51 0.91 5.15
C GLU A 24 11.76 0.04 5.35
N THR A 25 11.62 -1.28 5.26
CA THR A 25 12.75 -2.20 5.31
C THR A 25 13.30 -2.43 3.90
N VAL A 26 14.61 -2.27 3.74
CA VAL A 26 15.32 -2.58 2.50
C VAL A 26 16.12 -3.86 2.70
N HIS A 27 16.04 -4.77 1.73
CA HIS A 27 16.70 -6.07 1.78
C HIS A 27 17.97 -6.02 0.92
N ASP A 28 19.14 -5.97 1.57
CA ASP A 28 20.45 -6.09 0.93
C ASP A 28 20.78 -7.58 0.73
N ARG A 29 21.05 -7.97 -0.53
CA ARG A 29 21.29 -9.36 -0.92
C ARG A 29 22.75 -9.55 -1.35
N ALA A 30 23.53 -10.33 -0.58
CA ALA A 30 24.86 -10.73 -1.02
C ALA A 30 24.78 -12.04 -1.83
N PRO A 31 25.42 -12.12 -3.01
CA PRO A 31 25.34 -13.30 -3.86
C PRO A 31 26.08 -14.50 -3.25
N PRO A 32 25.68 -15.74 -3.60
CA PRO A 32 26.39 -16.94 -3.17
C PRO A 32 27.85 -16.98 -3.66
N PRO A 33 28.77 -17.59 -2.88
CA PRO A 33 30.20 -17.60 -3.22
C PRO A 33 30.54 -18.50 -4.41
N ASP A 34 29.75 -19.55 -4.65
CA ASP A 34 29.98 -20.51 -5.72
C ASP A 34 29.12 -20.24 -6.98
N ALA A 35 29.57 -20.75 -8.12
CA ALA A 35 28.91 -20.51 -9.41
C ALA A 35 27.51 -21.15 -9.48
N ARG A 36 27.31 -22.29 -8.82
CA ARG A 36 26.02 -22.99 -8.79
C ARG A 36 25.01 -22.21 -7.95
N GLY A 37 25.40 -21.71 -6.80
CA GLY A 37 24.61 -20.83 -5.96
C GLY A 37 24.21 -19.55 -6.69
N ARG A 38 25.15 -18.90 -7.41
CA ARG A 38 24.81 -17.72 -8.23
C ARG A 38 23.79 -18.02 -9.32
N ALA A 39 23.89 -19.16 -10.00
CA ALA A 39 22.91 -19.58 -10.99
C ALA A 39 21.53 -19.83 -10.36
N CYS A 40 21.50 -20.45 -9.17
CA CYS A 40 20.28 -20.63 -8.37
C CYS A 40 19.66 -19.27 -7.99
N ALA A 41 20.45 -18.35 -7.45
CA ALA A 41 19.99 -17.01 -7.04
C ALA A 41 19.46 -16.18 -8.24
N ALA A 42 20.05 -16.36 -9.42
CA ALA A 42 19.54 -15.76 -10.65
C ALA A 42 18.14 -16.27 -11.01
N ALA A 43 17.88 -17.58 -10.85
CA ALA A 43 16.55 -18.16 -11.04
C ALA A 43 15.54 -17.58 -10.04
N CYS A 44 15.91 -17.44 -8.76
CA CYS A 44 15.06 -16.76 -7.77
C CYS A 44 14.69 -15.33 -8.23
N GLY A 45 15.67 -14.58 -8.76
CA GLY A 45 15.42 -13.24 -9.29
C GLY A 45 14.41 -13.23 -10.44
N THR A 46 14.47 -14.21 -11.34
CA THR A 46 13.48 -14.33 -12.43
C THR A 46 12.07 -14.67 -11.92
N GLU A 47 11.95 -15.56 -10.93
CA GLU A 47 10.67 -15.89 -10.31
C GLU A 47 10.07 -14.70 -9.56
N ALA A 48 10.90 -13.95 -8.84
CA ALA A 48 10.46 -12.74 -8.13
C ALA A 48 9.99 -11.64 -9.09
N ALA A 49 10.64 -11.49 -10.25
CA ALA A 49 10.18 -10.57 -11.29
C ALA A 49 8.80 -10.98 -11.82
N ALA A 50 8.59 -12.26 -12.12
CA ALA A 50 7.30 -12.79 -12.56
C ALA A 50 6.20 -12.63 -11.48
N CYS A 51 6.55 -12.82 -10.21
CA CYS A 51 5.66 -12.55 -9.08
C CYS A 51 5.23 -11.07 -9.05
N ALA A 52 6.20 -10.15 -9.18
CA ALA A 52 5.92 -8.72 -9.20
C ALA A 52 5.07 -8.29 -10.41
N ASP A 53 5.24 -8.92 -11.58
CA ASP A 53 4.38 -8.73 -12.75
C ASP A 53 2.94 -9.17 -12.46
N THR A 54 2.77 -10.34 -11.85
CA THR A 54 1.46 -10.86 -11.46
C THR A 54 0.76 -9.92 -10.49
N CYS A 55 1.46 -9.43 -9.46
CA CYS A 55 0.92 -8.44 -8.52
C CYS A 55 0.47 -7.14 -9.23
N ARG A 56 1.22 -6.69 -10.25
CA ARG A 56 0.83 -5.50 -11.05
C ARG A 56 -0.44 -5.76 -11.85
N GLU A 57 -0.56 -6.93 -12.47
CA GLU A 57 -1.72 -7.29 -13.27
C GLU A 57 -2.98 -7.44 -12.41
N GLU A 58 -2.88 -8.14 -11.28
CA GLU A 58 -4.00 -8.29 -10.33
C GLU A 58 -4.50 -6.95 -9.82
N ARG A 59 -3.58 -6.04 -9.52
CA ARG A 59 -3.93 -4.67 -9.12
C ARG A 59 -4.67 -3.96 -10.24
N PHE A 60 -4.15 -4.00 -11.46
CA PHE A 60 -4.79 -3.36 -12.61
C PHE A 60 -6.21 -3.90 -12.81
N ARG A 61 -6.40 -5.21 -12.72
CA ARG A 61 -7.73 -5.85 -12.76
C ARG A 61 -8.64 -5.40 -11.63
N CYS A 62 -8.12 -5.26 -10.41
CA CYS A 62 -8.88 -4.74 -9.27
C CYS A 62 -9.32 -3.29 -9.49
N GLU A 63 -8.43 -2.43 -9.98
CA GLU A 63 -8.73 -1.02 -10.24
C GLU A 63 -9.81 -0.88 -11.32
N LEU A 64 -9.70 -1.66 -12.40
CA LEU A 64 -10.74 -1.77 -13.43
C LEU A 64 -12.08 -2.23 -12.86
N ALA A 65 -12.09 -3.23 -11.96
CA ALA A 65 -13.30 -3.70 -11.32
C ALA A 65 -13.94 -2.63 -10.42
N ARG A 66 -13.11 -1.88 -9.69
CA ARG A 66 -13.55 -0.76 -8.85
C ARG A 66 -14.19 0.34 -9.70
N ASP A 67 -13.58 0.69 -10.82
CA ASP A 67 -14.08 1.75 -11.70
C ASP A 67 -15.40 1.34 -12.37
N ARG A 68 -15.52 0.08 -12.79
CA ARG A 68 -16.80 -0.47 -13.30
C ARG A 68 -17.89 -0.42 -12.23
N TRP A 69 -17.58 -0.85 -11.01
CA TRP A 69 -18.53 -0.79 -9.90
C TRP A 69 -19.04 0.63 -9.67
N ALA A 70 -18.14 1.62 -9.68
CA ALA A 70 -18.51 3.03 -9.49
C ALA A 70 -19.42 3.55 -10.61
N GLN A 71 -19.15 3.15 -11.86
CA GLN A 71 -19.99 3.50 -13.01
C GLN A 71 -21.38 2.88 -12.90
N ASP A 72 -21.49 1.59 -12.60
CA ASP A 72 -22.79 0.90 -12.47
C ASP A 72 -23.66 1.58 -11.40
N ARG A 73 -23.06 1.89 -10.24
CA ARG A 73 -23.76 2.56 -9.13
C ARG A 73 -24.16 3.99 -9.46
N TYR A 74 -23.36 4.68 -10.26
CA TYR A 74 -23.71 5.99 -10.78
C TYR A 74 -24.89 5.92 -11.75
N GLN A 75 -24.91 4.97 -12.70
CA GLN A 75 -26.03 4.82 -13.64
C GLN A 75 -27.34 4.53 -12.92
N GLU A 76 -27.31 3.62 -11.95
CA GLU A 76 -28.49 3.35 -11.12
C GLU A 76 -28.97 4.60 -10.34
N HIS A 77 -28.05 5.46 -9.89
CA HIS A 77 -28.41 6.73 -9.26
C HIS A 77 -29.03 7.71 -10.25
N VAL A 78 -28.46 7.85 -11.46
CA VAL A 78 -28.99 8.68 -12.54
C VAL A 78 -30.42 8.28 -12.88
N GLU A 79 -30.67 6.99 -13.07
CA GLU A 79 -32.01 6.46 -13.39
C GLU A 79 -33.02 6.82 -12.29
N ARG A 80 -32.66 6.62 -11.02
CA ARG A 80 -33.52 7.00 -9.88
C ARG A 80 -33.80 8.50 -9.84
N GLN A 81 -32.79 9.35 -10.05
CA GLN A 81 -32.97 10.81 -10.04
C GLN A 81 -33.86 11.28 -11.18
N ARG A 82 -33.66 10.74 -12.39
CA ARG A 82 -34.51 11.02 -13.56
C ARG A 82 -35.96 10.62 -13.32
N ALA A 83 -36.21 9.45 -12.72
CA ALA A 83 -37.55 8.99 -12.37
C ALA A 83 -38.24 9.92 -11.35
N LEU A 84 -37.46 10.63 -10.52
CA LEU A 84 -37.93 11.62 -9.55
C LEU A 84 -38.00 13.05 -10.13
N GLY A 85 -37.60 13.26 -11.39
CA GLY A 85 -37.50 14.60 -11.99
C GLY A 85 -36.44 15.49 -11.36
N GLN A 86 -35.44 14.90 -10.70
CA GLN A 86 -34.36 15.61 -10.01
C GLN A 86 -33.11 15.70 -10.89
N GLU A 87 -32.34 16.78 -10.71
CA GLU A 87 -31.04 16.93 -11.35
C GLU A 87 -29.99 15.98 -10.74
N VAL A 88 -29.11 15.43 -11.57
CA VAL A 88 -28.01 14.57 -11.13
C VAL A 88 -26.82 15.44 -10.72
N GLN A 89 -26.56 15.51 -9.41
CA GLN A 89 -25.45 16.30 -8.85
C GLN A 89 -24.19 15.48 -8.57
N ARG A 90 -24.29 14.15 -8.52
CA ARG A 90 -23.16 13.25 -8.25
C ARG A 90 -22.45 12.83 -9.54
N SER A 91 -21.20 12.42 -9.40
CA SER A 91 -20.34 11.84 -10.44
C SER A 91 -20.03 10.36 -10.13
N PRO A 92 -19.50 9.59 -11.09
CA PRO A 92 -19.01 8.23 -10.81
C PRO A 92 -18.04 8.15 -9.64
N TYR A 93 -17.20 9.17 -9.44
CA TYR A 93 -16.19 9.18 -8.38
C TYR A 93 -16.78 9.34 -6.97
N ASP A 94 -18.06 9.72 -6.85
CA ASP A 94 -18.75 9.80 -5.56
C ASP A 94 -19.23 8.43 -5.06
N PHE A 95 -19.02 7.36 -5.83
CA PHE A 95 -19.44 6.00 -5.49
C PHE A 95 -18.20 5.16 -5.13
N GLU A 96 -17.98 4.99 -3.82
CA GLU A 96 -16.89 4.17 -3.29
C GLU A 96 -17.21 2.66 -3.34
N ALA A 97 -16.34 1.88 -3.97
CA ALA A 97 -16.47 0.43 -3.99
C ALA A 97 -16.23 -0.19 -2.60
N PRO A 98 -16.87 -1.33 -2.26
CA PRO A 98 -16.72 -1.97 -0.96
C PRO A 98 -15.37 -2.72 -0.79
N PHE A 99 -14.50 -2.70 -1.81
CA PHE A 99 -13.22 -3.37 -1.82
C PHE A 99 -12.09 -2.40 -2.18
N ARG A 100 -10.86 -2.74 -1.75
CA ARG A 100 -9.65 -1.94 -2.00
C ARG A 100 -8.62 -2.75 -2.79
N CYS A 101 -7.85 -2.06 -3.62
CA CYS A 101 -6.76 -2.63 -4.39
C CYS A 101 -5.43 -2.37 -3.65
N ASP A 102 -5.12 -3.20 -2.66
CA ASP A 102 -3.88 -3.07 -1.87
C ASP A 102 -2.69 -3.70 -2.62
N ARG A 103 -1.56 -2.99 -2.66
CA ARG A 103 -0.31 -3.42 -3.30
C ARG A 103 0.64 -4.11 -2.33
N THR A 104 0.59 -3.70 -1.07
CA THR A 104 1.68 -3.91 -0.11
C THR A 104 1.84 -5.40 0.18
N ARG A 105 0.72 -6.09 0.47
CA ARG A 105 0.73 -7.52 0.80
C ARG A 105 1.28 -8.44 -0.30
N CYS A 106 0.94 -8.17 -1.57
CA CYS A 106 1.40 -9.01 -2.68
C CYS A 106 2.91 -8.82 -2.92
N GLN A 107 3.35 -7.56 -2.93
CA GLN A 107 4.75 -7.25 -3.15
C GLN A 107 5.65 -7.73 -2.01
N ASP A 108 5.18 -7.63 -0.77
CA ASP A 108 5.87 -8.14 0.41
C ASP A 108 6.02 -9.66 0.35
N ALA A 109 4.97 -10.37 -0.08
CA ALA A 109 5.02 -11.82 -0.28
C ALA A 109 6.05 -12.22 -1.34
N CYS A 110 6.12 -11.51 -2.47
CA CYS A 110 7.15 -11.75 -3.49
C CYS A 110 8.57 -11.50 -2.95
N THR A 111 8.74 -10.44 -2.14
CA THR A 111 10.04 -10.10 -1.55
C THR A 111 10.48 -11.16 -0.55
N ALA A 112 9.57 -11.61 0.32
CA ALA A 112 9.82 -12.68 1.29
C ALA A 112 10.15 -14.00 0.59
N ALA A 113 9.44 -14.34 -0.49
CA ALA A 113 9.74 -15.53 -1.30
C ALA A 113 11.14 -15.45 -1.95
N LEU A 114 11.50 -14.27 -2.47
CA LEU A 114 12.83 -14.04 -3.02
C LEU A 114 13.92 -14.17 -1.94
N ASP A 115 13.70 -13.62 -0.74
CA ASP A 115 14.64 -13.75 0.38
C ASP A 115 14.86 -15.21 0.79
N ALA A 116 13.78 -15.98 0.90
CA ALA A 116 13.83 -17.39 1.23
C ALA A 116 14.56 -18.20 0.16
N CYS A 117 14.27 -17.95 -1.11
CA CYS A 117 14.95 -18.60 -2.23
C CYS A 117 16.44 -18.23 -2.25
N TRP A 118 16.76 -16.94 -2.08
CA TRP A 118 18.12 -16.41 -2.10
C TRP A 118 19.01 -17.02 -1.01
N THR A 119 18.48 -17.10 0.21
CA THR A 119 19.16 -17.74 1.34
C THR A 119 19.31 -19.25 1.13
N GLY A 120 18.30 -19.91 0.55
CA GLY A 120 18.38 -21.32 0.15
C GLY A 120 19.46 -21.62 -0.89
N CYS A 121 19.78 -20.66 -1.77
CA CYS A 121 20.87 -20.78 -2.73
C CYS A 121 22.27 -20.51 -2.13
N GLY A 122 22.38 -20.29 -0.82
CA GLY A 122 23.64 -19.98 -0.13
C GLY A 122 24.03 -18.50 -0.15
N GLY A 123 23.10 -17.62 -0.53
CA GLY A 123 23.27 -16.17 -0.42
C GLY A 123 22.92 -15.68 0.97
N THR A 124 23.18 -14.40 1.25
CA THR A 124 22.73 -13.77 2.50
C THR A 124 21.79 -12.62 2.21
N VAL A 125 20.86 -12.41 3.13
CA VAL A 125 19.90 -11.29 3.11
C VAL A 125 20.06 -10.54 4.43
N THR A 126 20.22 -9.23 4.32
CA THR A 126 20.33 -8.32 5.46
C THR A 126 19.27 -7.25 5.33
N GLU A 127 18.39 -7.16 6.32
CA GLU A 127 17.39 -6.11 6.41
C GLU A 127 18.03 -4.85 6.99
N ARG A 128 17.75 -3.70 6.37
CA ARG A 128 18.15 -2.40 6.89
C ARG A 128 16.95 -1.46 6.91
N PRO A 129 16.84 -0.61 7.95
CA PRO A 129 15.91 0.51 7.90
C PRO A 129 16.33 1.47 6.78
N ARG A 130 15.34 1.98 6.04
CA ARG A 130 15.55 2.97 4.97
C ARG A 130 15.83 4.36 5.52
#